data_AF-A0A803T2G9-F1
#
_entry.id   AF-A0A803T2G9-F1
#
_cell.length_a   1.000
_cell.length_b   1.000
_cell.length_c   1.000
_cell.angle_alpha   90.00
_cell.angle_beta   90.00
_cell.angle_gamma   90.00
#
_symmetry.space_group_name_H-M   'P 1'
#
loop_
_entity.id
_entity.type
_entity.pdbx_description
1 polymer ?
#
loop_
_entity_poly.entity_id
_entity_poly.type
_entity_poly.pdbx_seq_one_letter_code
_entity_poly.pdbx_strand_id
1 'polypeptide(L)'
;LAWSYEQILVLDPPTNLKFKDPFKDVVTTNPKLRNASDRKACFKVKTTTPYQSFVSPNSGIIDPGSAVIIIVISINRRPESFIHNNCCPKNQDVVG
;
A
#
# COMPACT_ATOMS: atom_id res chain seq x y z
N LEU A 1 21.89 -10.37 -17.53
CA LEU A 1 20.68 -11.17 -17.83
C LEU A 1 19.55 -10.67 -16.94
N ALA A 2 18.82 -9.64 -17.37
CA ALA A 2 17.65 -9.15 -16.64
C ALA A 2 16.42 -9.82 -17.25
N TRP A 3 15.89 -10.85 -16.59
CA TRP A 3 14.58 -11.37 -16.94
C TRP A 3 13.54 -10.39 -16.40
N SER A 4 13.15 -9.41 -17.24
CA SER A 4 12.01 -8.55 -16.96
C SER A 4 10.75 -9.30 -17.37
N TYR A 5 10.01 -9.81 -16.38
CA TYR A 5 8.71 -10.41 -16.65
C TYR A 5 7.68 -9.29 -16.83
N GLU A 6 6.95 -9.31 -17.94
CA GLU A 6 5.92 -8.30 -18.20
C GLU A 6 4.76 -8.45 -17.20
N GLN A 7 4.50 -7.39 -16.44
CA GLN A 7 3.39 -7.37 -15.49
C GLN A 7 2.06 -7.24 -16.24
N ILE A 8 1.33 -8.35 -16.40
CA ILE A 8 0.04 -8.39 -17.12
C ILE A 8 -1.15 -7.84 -16.30
N LEU A 9 -0.96 -7.66 -14.98
CA LEU A 9 -1.98 -7.12 -14.09
C LEU A 9 -1.75 -5.62 -13.88
N VAL A 10 -2.79 -4.83 -14.13
CA VAL A 10 -2.78 -3.39 -13.92
C VAL A 10 -3.25 -3.09 -12.51
N LEU A 11 -2.40 -2.43 -11.72
CA LEU A 11 -2.75 -1.97 -10.38
C LEU A 11 -3.28 -0.53 -10.45
N ASP A 12 -4.34 -0.26 -9.71
CA ASP A 12 -4.91 1.07 -9.53
C ASP A 12 -5.05 1.36 -8.02
N PRO A 13 -4.24 2.29 -7.46
CA PRO A 13 -3.21 3.11 -8.12
C PRO A 13 -1.93 2.31 -8.49
N PRO A 14 -1.18 2.70 -9.54
CA PRO A 14 -0.16 1.84 -10.16
C PRO A 14 1.15 1.69 -9.39
N THR A 15 1.52 2.64 -8.52
CA THR A 15 2.89 2.66 -7.94
C THR A 15 2.89 2.76 -6.43
N ASN A 16 2.08 3.66 -5.86
CA ASN A 16 2.11 3.94 -4.44
C ASN A 16 0.71 4.04 -3.87
N LEU A 17 0.46 3.26 -2.82
CA LEU A 17 -0.73 3.38 -1.98
C LEU A 17 -0.40 4.39 -0.88
N LYS A 18 -0.99 5.58 -0.95
CA LYS A 18 -0.77 6.62 0.07
C LYS A 18 -1.79 6.44 1.19
N PHE A 19 -1.29 6.15 2.39
CA PHE A 19 -2.09 6.20 3.61
C PHE A 19 -2.12 7.66 4.08
N LYS A 20 -3.31 8.25 4.23
CA LYS A 20 -3.46 9.61 4.75
C LYS A 20 -3.37 9.60 6.28
N ASP A 21 -2.65 10.57 6.82
CA ASP A 21 -2.56 10.85 8.26
C ASP A 21 -3.95 11.15 8.82
N PRO A 22 -4.28 10.74 10.06
CA PRO A 22 -3.36 10.51 11.18
C PRO A 22 -2.81 9.07 11.33
N PHE A 23 -1.49 8.96 11.51
CA PHE A 23 -0.74 7.71 11.81
C PHE A 23 -0.99 7.12 13.22
N LYS A 24 -2.17 7.34 13.82
CA LYS A 24 -2.55 6.76 15.11
C LYS A 24 -3.64 5.70 15.01
N ASP A 25 -4.29 5.62 13.84
CA ASP A 25 -5.48 4.79 13.64
C ASP A 25 -5.28 3.71 12.57
N VAL A 26 -6.19 2.74 12.59
CA VAL A 26 -6.30 1.70 11.55
C VAL A 26 -6.64 2.36 10.22
N VAL A 27 -5.81 2.17 9.20
CA VAL A 27 -6.04 2.73 7.86
C VAL A 27 -6.49 1.63 6.91
N THR A 28 -7.61 1.86 6.21
CA THR A 28 -8.12 0.95 5.17
C THR A 28 -7.91 1.54 3.79
N THR A 29 -7.47 0.72 2.86
CA THR A 29 -7.23 1.08 1.46
C THR A 29 -7.71 -0.05 0.54
N ASN A 30 -8.13 0.32 -0.68
CA ASN A 30 -8.80 -0.59 -1.60
C ASN A 30 -8.15 -0.56 -2.99
N PRO A 31 -6.88 -1.00 -3.15
CA PRO A 31 -6.27 -1.13 -4.46
C PRO A 31 -7.07 -2.08 -5.35
N LYS A 32 -7.24 -1.69 -6.61
CA LYS A 32 -7.90 -2.49 -7.64
C LYS A 32 -6.85 -3.13 -8.53
N LEU A 33 -6.98 -4.43 -8.74
CA LEU A 33 -6.11 -5.21 -9.59
C LEU A 33 -6.92 -5.71 -10.80
N ARG A 34 -6.58 -5.25 -11.99
CA ARG A 34 -7.28 -5.58 -13.24
C ARG A 34 -6.43 -6.49 -14.11
N ASN A 35 -7.03 -7.55 -14.64
CA ASN A 35 -6.42 -8.35 -15.69
C ASN A 35 -6.77 -7.75 -17.06
N ALA A 36 -5.77 -7.15 -17.72
CA ALA A 36 -5.94 -6.59 -19.07
C ALA A 36 -5.58 -7.57 -20.20
N SER A 37 -5.19 -8.80 -19.85
CA SER A 37 -4.84 -9.85 -20.81
C SER A 37 -6.05 -10.71 -21.21
N ASP A 38 -5.83 -11.57 -22.19
CA ASP A 38 -6.77 -12.56 -22.73
C ASP A 38 -6.71 -13.93 -22.00
N ARG A 39 -5.83 -14.07 -21.00
CA ARG A 39 -5.62 -15.29 -20.23
C ARG A 39 -5.88 -15.10 -18.75
N LYS A 40 -6.18 -16.19 -18.03
CA LYS A 40 -6.32 -16.15 -16.56
C LYS A 40 -4.98 -15.79 -15.93
N ALA A 41 -5.03 -14.98 -14.87
CA ALA A 41 -3.85 -14.54 -14.15
C ALA A 41 -3.97 -14.82 -12.66
N CYS A 42 -2.96 -15.48 -12.08
CA CYS A 42 -2.86 -15.66 -10.64
C CYS A 42 -2.16 -14.45 -10.01
N PHE A 43 -2.59 -14.06 -8.81
CA PHE A 43 -1.93 -13.01 -8.03
C PHE A 43 -1.61 -13.47 -6.61
N LYS A 44 -0.58 -12.85 -6.02
CA LYS A 44 -0.20 -13.01 -4.62
C LYS A 44 0.20 -11.64 -4.06
N VAL A 45 -0.46 -11.23 -2.98
CA VAL A 45 -0.16 -9.99 -2.27
C VAL A 45 0.86 -10.28 -1.18
N LYS A 46 1.93 -9.50 -1.16
CA LYS A 46 2.95 -9.51 -0.11
C LYS A 46 3.03 -8.14 0.52
N THR A 47 3.28 -8.12 1.82
CA THR A 47 3.44 -6.91 2.64
C THR A 47 4.75 -7.03 3.41
N THR A 48 5.40 -5.91 3.69
CA THR A 48 6.64 -5.86 4.47
C THR A 48 6.38 -5.88 5.98
N THR A 49 5.14 -5.60 6.41
CA THR A 49 4.74 -5.54 7.83
C THR A 49 3.54 -6.45 8.14
N PRO A 50 3.65 -7.78 7.92
CA PRO A 50 2.50 -8.70 7.99
C PRO A 50 1.81 -8.74 9.36
N TYR A 51 2.54 -8.52 10.46
CA TYR A 51 1.97 -8.47 11.81
C TYR A 51 1.10 -7.23 12.07
N GLN A 52 1.22 -6.21 11.22
CA GLN A 52 0.52 -4.92 11.36
C GLN A 52 -0.48 -4.70 10.22
N SER A 53 -0.73 -5.71 9.39
CA SER A 53 -1.63 -5.57 8.24
C SER A 53 -2.52 -6.77 8.03
N PHE A 54 -3.77 -6.51 7.64
CA PHE A 54 -4.70 -7.52 7.15
C PHE A 54 -4.98 -7.28 5.66
N VAL A 55 -4.93 -8.34 4.86
CA VAL A 55 -5.08 -8.26 3.39
C VAL A 55 -6.08 -9.31 2.92
N SER A 56 -7.13 -8.89 2.22
CA SER A 56 -8.13 -9.81 1.65
C SER A 56 -8.61 -9.34 0.27
N PRO A 57 -8.58 -10.19 -0.77
CA PRO A 57 -7.92 -11.50 -0.81
C PRO A 57 -6.39 -11.39 -0.86
N ASN A 58 -5.67 -12.31 -0.20
CA ASN A 58 -4.21 -12.37 -0.26
C ASN A 58 -3.69 -13.01 -1.56
N SER A 59 -4.47 -13.89 -2.18
CA SER A 59 -4.16 -14.54 -3.45
C SER A 59 -5.43 -14.94 -4.16
N GLY A 60 -5.34 -15.18 -5.45
CA GLY A 60 -6.46 -15.66 -6.23
C GLY A 60 -6.14 -15.69 -7.72
N ILE A 61 -7.19 -15.90 -8.51
CA ILE A 61 -7.16 -15.90 -9.97
C ILE A 61 -8.11 -14.81 -10.44
N ILE A 62 -7.70 -14.05 -11.46
CA ILE A 62 -8.52 -13.04 -12.12
C ILE A 62 -8.72 -13.48 -13.57
N ASP A 63 -9.98 -13.66 -13.98
CA ASP A 63 -10.33 -13.98 -15.35
C ASP A 63 -9.99 -12.82 -16.32
N PRO A 64 -9.83 -13.09 -17.63
CA PRO A 64 -9.61 -12.04 -18.63
C PRO A 64 -10.62 -10.90 -18.53
N GLY A 65 -10.14 -9.66 -18.64
CA GLY A 65 -10.97 -8.45 -18.57
C GLY A 65 -11.58 -8.13 -17.21
N SER A 66 -11.40 -9.00 -16.20
CA SER A 66 -11.99 -8.83 -14.87
C SER A 66 -11.06 -8.07 -13.92
N ALA A 67 -11.61 -7.64 -12.79
CA ALA A 67 -10.85 -6.96 -11.74
C ALA A 67 -11.26 -7.45 -10.35
N VAL A 68 -10.32 -7.41 -9.41
CA VAL A 68 -10.54 -7.67 -8.00
C VAL A 68 -10.16 -6.44 -7.19
N ILE A 69 -10.92 -6.15 -6.14
CA ILE A 69 -10.55 -5.15 -5.15
C ILE A 69 -9.90 -5.88 -4.00
N ILE A 70 -8.68 -5.46 -3.65
CA ILE A 70 -7.95 -5.97 -2.51
C ILE A 70 -8.17 -4.99 -1.37
N ILE A 71 -8.66 -5.49 -0.24
CA ILE A 71 -8.79 -4.72 0.99
C ILE A 71 -7.48 -4.85 1.75
N VAL A 72 -6.82 -3.73 2.00
CA VAL A 72 -5.61 -3.64 2.81
C VAL A 72 -5.90 -2.77 4.02
N ILE A 73 -5.83 -3.38 5.19
CA ILE A 73 -5.95 -2.71 6.48
C ILE A 73 -4.56 -2.67 7.08
N SER A 74 -4.06 -1.49 7.44
CA SER A 74 -2.75 -1.29 8.04
C SER A 74 -2.87 -0.58 9.38
N ILE A 75 -2.18 -1.11 10.38
CA ILE A 75 -2.13 -0.59 11.74
C ILE A 75 -0.75 0.06 11.91
N ASN A 76 -0.69 1.38 11.70
CA ASN A 76 0.55 2.12 11.89
C ASN A 76 0.77 2.35 13.39
N ARG A 77 1.47 1.44 14.07
CA ARG A 77 1.99 1.71 15.42
C ARG A 77 3.26 2.53 15.28
N ARG A 78 3.21 3.84 15.55
CA ARG A 78 4.44 4.57 15.87
C ARG A 78 5.09 3.91 17.09
N PRO A 79 6.38 3.59 17.07
CA PRO A 79 7.08 3.25 18.30
C PRO A 79 6.97 4.47 19.23
N GLU A 80 6.47 4.26 20.44
CA GLU A 80 6.23 5.30 21.45
C GLU A 80 7.52 6.11 21.75
N SER A 81 8.69 5.53 21.47
CA SER A 81 10.02 6.14 21.61
C SER A 81 10.35 7.29 20.66
N PHE A 82 9.53 7.58 19.64
CA PHE A 82 9.72 8.75 18.75
C PHE A 82 8.86 9.97 19.14
N ILE A 83 8.11 9.92 20.25
CA ILE A 83 7.27 11.05 20.70
C ILE A 83 8.05 12.04 21.58
N HIS A 84 9.25 11.70 22.06
CA HIS A 84 10.19 12.69 22.57
C HIS A 84 11.36 12.88 21.59
N ASN A 85 11.66 14.14 21.29
CA ASN A 85 12.80 14.61 20.50
C ASN A 85 12.63 14.53 18.98
N ASN A 86 11.84 15.46 18.44
CA ASN A 86 12.25 16.38 17.36
C ASN A 86 11.03 17.08 16.72
N CYS A 87 10.19 17.72 17.55
CA CYS A 87 9.53 18.91 17.02
C CYS A 87 10.65 19.94 16.78
N CYS A 88 11.05 20.10 15.52
CA CYS A 88 11.72 21.30 15.04
C CYS A 88 11.12 22.52 15.74
N PRO A 89 11.92 23.39 16.38
CA PRO A 89 11.39 24.65 16.85
C PRO A 89 10.85 25.39 15.63
N LYS A 90 9.52 25.51 15.56
CA LYS A 90 8.88 26.56 14.78
C LYS A 90 9.28 27.86 15.48
N ASN A 91 10.11 28.66 14.82
CA ASN A 91 9.93 30.11 14.73
C ASN A 91 10.92 30.66 13.71
N GLN A 92 10.36 30.96 12.54
CA GLN A 92 10.78 32.09 11.73
C GLN A 92 10.49 33.36 12.54
N ASP A 93 11.50 34.23 12.69
CA ASP A 93 11.37 35.67 12.48
C ASP A 93 12.77 36.30 12.41
N VAL A 94 13.10 36.76 11.20
CA VAL A 94 14.22 37.64 10.88
C VAL A 94 13.75 39.08 11.14
N VAL A 95 14.17 39.70 12.25
CA VAL A 95 14.24 41.17 12.40
C VAL A 95 15.27 41.52 13.48
N GLY A 96 16.22 42.41 13.16
CA GLY A 96 17.10 43.10 14.12
C GLY A 96 18.56 43.06 13.73
#